data_AF-E2ZLR1-F1
#
_entry.id   AF-E2ZLR1-F1
#
_cell.length_a   1.000
_cell.length_b   1.000
_cell.length_c   1.000
_cell.angle_alpha   90.00
_cell.angle_beta   90.00
_cell.angle_gamma   90.00
#
_symmetry.space_group_name_H-M   'P 1'
#
loop_
_entity.id
_entity.type
_entity.pdbx_description
1 polymer ?
#
loop_
_entity_poly.entity_id
_entity_poly.type
_entity_poly.pdbx_seq_one_letter_code
_entity_poly.pdbx_strand_id
1 'polypeptide(L)'
;MKKNKLYIIEGKTYLNHINDEVHLYGLLHQLAFLAGRIKDEEDVFHVLDTAKRYGEIAEEKFQGWDIPGRYLVFGDPKDLNGLMGKELAEVEMVPAEEPAPKKYKDEYIIPGSGFRLLVGDIHNLIVLYYSLARRLSEAETEKDFLRLKKRAGNYEKEMKRIYRSLGLPEDSSAAHDVLEESIIRRHNMVLLEDDAEEPLAEGDLEGDEVWSD
;
A
#
# COMPACT_ATOMS: atom_id res chain seq x y z
N MET A 1 23.35 -9.15 13.03
CA MET A 1 22.15 -8.55 12.39
C MET A 1 21.31 -9.70 11.85
N LYS A 2 20.02 -9.82 12.23
CA LYS A 2 19.14 -10.84 11.63
C LYS A 2 18.97 -10.48 10.15
N LYS A 3 19.27 -11.41 9.23
CA LYS A 3 18.97 -11.23 7.81
C LYS A 3 17.46 -10.99 7.69
N ASN A 4 17.05 -9.91 7.02
CA ASN A 4 15.65 -9.76 6.63
C ASN A 4 15.36 -10.87 5.62
N LYS A 5 14.39 -11.73 5.95
CA LYS A 5 13.92 -12.76 5.04
C LYS A 5 13.26 -12.07 3.83
N LEU A 6 13.56 -12.60 2.65
CA LEU A 6 12.95 -12.19 1.39
C LEU A 6 11.85 -13.19 1.04
N TYR A 7 10.80 -12.66 0.44
CA TYR A 7 9.63 -13.42 0.05
C TYR A 7 9.25 -13.05 -1.37
N ILE A 8 8.60 -13.99 -2.05
CA ILE A 8 7.86 -13.74 -3.29
C ILE A 8 6.39 -13.56 -2.93
N ILE A 9 5.77 -12.54 -3.50
CA ILE A 9 4.32 -12.32 -3.48
C ILE A 9 3.79 -12.35 -4.91
N GLU A 10 2.66 -13.02 -5.11
CA GLU A 10 1.95 -13.03 -6.39
C GLU A 10 1.54 -11.59 -6.75
N GLY A 11 1.88 -11.13 -7.95
CA GLY A 11 1.67 -9.74 -8.36
C GLY A 11 0.21 -9.32 -8.37
N LYS A 12 -0.72 -10.22 -8.68
CA LYS A 12 -2.16 -9.91 -8.55
C LYS A 12 -2.54 -9.60 -7.10
N THR A 13 -2.11 -10.44 -6.17
CA THR A 13 -2.36 -10.26 -4.73
C THR A 13 -1.71 -8.97 -4.25
N TYR A 14 -0.47 -8.72 -4.65
CA TYR A 14 0.25 -7.50 -4.30
C TYR A 14 -0.41 -6.22 -4.85
N LEU A 15 -0.70 -6.17 -6.15
CA LEU A 15 -1.31 -5.00 -6.78
C LEU A 15 -2.71 -4.71 -6.22
N ASN A 16 -3.46 -5.75 -5.80
CA ASN A 16 -4.72 -5.55 -5.10
C ASN A 16 -4.50 -4.83 -3.76
N HIS A 17 -3.52 -5.24 -2.96
CA HIS A 17 -3.20 -4.56 -1.69
C HIS A 17 -2.81 -3.09 -1.90
N ILE A 18 -2.02 -2.80 -2.92
CA ILE A 18 -1.62 -1.43 -3.28
C ILE A 18 -2.85 -0.61 -3.72
N ASN A 19 -3.67 -1.15 -4.61
CA ASN A 19 -4.90 -0.49 -5.06
C ASN A 19 -5.85 -0.20 -3.89
N ASP A 20 -5.96 -1.13 -2.95
CA ASP A 20 -6.81 -0.94 -1.78
C ASP A 20 -6.24 0.11 -0.82
N GLU A 21 -4.92 0.17 -0.62
CA GLU A 21 -4.27 1.24 0.15
C GLU A 21 -4.50 2.62 -0.49
N VAL A 22 -4.28 2.73 -1.80
CA VAL A 22 -4.56 3.96 -2.59
C VAL A 22 -6.03 4.36 -2.47
N HIS A 23 -6.94 3.40 -2.55
CA HIS A 23 -8.37 3.66 -2.44
C HIS A 23 -8.75 4.14 -1.04
N LEU A 24 -8.32 3.43 0.02
CA LEU A 24 -8.56 3.84 1.41
C LEU A 24 -8.01 5.24 1.70
N TYR A 25 -6.81 5.53 1.19
CA TYR A 25 -6.22 6.85 1.26
C TYR A 25 -7.15 7.90 0.65
N GLY A 26 -7.65 7.65 -0.56
CA GLY A 26 -8.59 8.53 -1.26
C GLY A 26 -9.89 8.77 -0.48
N LEU A 27 -10.49 7.72 0.06
CA LEU A 27 -11.72 7.82 0.88
C LEU A 27 -11.50 8.67 2.13
N LEU A 28 -10.39 8.43 2.84
CA LEU A 28 -10.03 9.19 4.04
C LEU A 28 -9.76 10.67 3.71
N HIS A 29 -9.03 10.93 2.62
CA HIS A 29 -8.73 12.29 2.18
C HIS A 29 -10.01 13.07 1.83
N GLN A 30 -10.90 12.46 1.03
CA GLN A 30 -12.18 13.07 0.65
C GLN A 30 -13.06 13.31 1.88
N LEU A 31 -13.17 12.33 2.78
CA LEU A 31 -13.98 12.47 3.99
C LEU A 31 -13.46 13.59 4.91
N ALA A 32 -12.14 13.69 5.09
CA ALA A 32 -11.52 14.76 5.88
C ALA A 32 -11.75 16.13 5.24
N PHE A 33 -11.65 16.22 3.91
CA PHE A 33 -11.94 17.45 3.17
C PHE A 33 -13.39 17.90 3.37
N LEU A 34 -14.36 16.99 3.21
CA LEU A 34 -15.78 17.26 3.42
C LEU A 34 -16.07 17.69 4.86
N ALA A 35 -15.54 16.95 5.85
CA ALA A 35 -15.69 17.28 7.27
C ALA A 35 -15.13 18.67 7.63
N GLY A 36 -14.08 19.12 6.93
CA GLY A 36 -13.50 20.47 7.12
C GLY A 36 -14.36 21.61 6.57
N ARG A 37 -15.36 21.31 5.74
CA ARG A 37 -16.22 22.29 5.07
C ARG A 37 -17.63 22.38 5.62
N ILE A 38 -17.98 21.55 6.59
CA ILE A 38 -19.29 21.58 7.28
C ILE A 38 -19.57 22.99 7.82
N LYS A 39 -20.74 23.53 7.48
CA LYS A 39 -21.25 24.82 7.96
C LYS A 39 -22.49 24.67 8.83
N ASP A 40 -23.34 23.70 8.50
CA ASP A 40 -24.65 23.49 9.13
C ASP A 40 -24.98 21.99 9.26
N GLU A 41 -26.18 21.71 9.75
CA GLU A 41 -26.67 20.36 9.99
C GLU A 41 -26.95 19.58 8.70
N GLU A 42 -27.31 20.26 7.61
CA GLU A 42 -27.55 19.64 6.30
C GLU A 42 -26.23 19.10 5.72
N ASP A 43 -25.15 19.89 5.82
CA ASP A 43 -23.81 19.43 5.47
C ASP A 43 -23.43 18.17 6.26
N VAL A 44 -23.72 18.12 7.57
CA VAL A 44 -23.42 16.96 8.42
C VAL A 44 -24.15 15.71 7.93
N PHE A 45 -25.43 15.84 7.59
CA PHE A 45 -26.21 14.72 7.07
C PHE A 45 -25.60 14.16 5.77
N HIS A 46 -25.20 15.02 4.84
CA HIS A 46 -24.57 14.59 3.58
C HIS A 46 -23.20 13.95 3.80
N VAL A 47 -22.38 14.53 4.69
CA VAL A 47 -21.07 13.97 5.03
C VAL A 47 -21.23 12.64 5.78
N LEU A 48 -22.27 12.48 6.58
CA LEU A 48 -22.60 11.22 7.25
C LEU A 48 -23.03 10.12 6.29
N ASP A 49 -23.88 10.44 5.32
CA ASP A 49 -24.24 9.47 4.28
C ASP A 49 -23.01 9.01 3.50
N THR A 50 -22.12 9.95 3.17
CA THR A 50 -20.83 9.67 2.54
C THR A 50 -19.94 8.79 3.44
N ALA A 51 -19.86 9.10 4.73
CA ALA A 51 -19.12 8.31 5.72
C ALA A 51 -19.73 6.90 5.93
N LYS A 52 -21.00 6.68 5.67
CA LYS A 52 -21.57 5.32 5.72
C LYS A 52 -21.13 4.51 4.51
N ARG A 53 -21.31 5.06 3.30
CA ARG A 53 -20.93 4.40 2.05
C ARG A 53 -19.44 4.09 1.98
N TYR A 54 -18.60 5.05 2.35
CA TYR A 54 -17.15 4.83 2.38
C TYR A 54 -16.75 3.80 3.45
N GLY A 55 -17.53 3.68 4.54
CA GLY A 55 -17.26 2.74 5.61
C GLY A 55 -17.58 1.32 5.19
N GLU A 56 -18.65 1.13 4.42
CA GLU A 56 -18.97 -0.16 3.79
C GLU A 56 -17.85 -0.60 2.83
N ILE A 57 -17.32 0.31 2.01
CA ILE A 57 -16.18 0.02 1.11
C ILE A 57 -14.91 -0.32 1.90
N ALA A 58 -14.62 0.45 2.96
CA ALA A 58 -13.44 0.22 3.80
C ALA A 58 -13.54 -1.12 4.55
N GLU A 59 -14.73 -1.48 5.03
CA GLU A 59 -14.98 -2.74 5.72
C GLU A 59 -14.88 -3.94 4.78
N GLU A 60 -15.42 -3.84 3.56
CA GLU A 60 -15.30 -4.90 2.55
C GLU A 60 -13.83 -5.22 2.26
N LYS A 61 -13.00 -4.18 2.05
CA LYS A 61 -11.56 -4.32 1.85
C LYS A 61 -10.88 -4.92 3.08
N PHE A 62 -11.26 -4.44 4.27
CA PHE A 62 -10.71 -4.90 5.53
C PHE A 62 -10.91 -6.39 5.78
N GLN A 63 -12.13 -6.87 5.56
CA GLN A 63 -12.45 -8.29 5.65
C GLN A 63 -11.71 -9.10 4.59
N GLY A 64 -11.50 -8.54 3.40
CA GLY A 64 -10.76 -9.17 2.31
C GLY A 64 -9.30 -9.48 2.63
N TRP A 65 -8.63 -8.67 3.45
CA TRP A 65 -7.23 -8.89 3.84
C TRP A 65 -7.04 -9.96 4.92
N ASP A 66 -8.09 -10.35 5.66
CA ASP A 66 -8.02 -11.35 6.74
C ASP A 66 -6.90 -11.03 7.78
N ILE A 67 -6.73 -9.74 8.10
CA ILE A 67 -5.67 -9.29 9.02
C ILE A 67 -6.01 -9.80 10.45
N PRO A 68 -5.12 -10.56 11.10
CA PRO A 68 -5.39 -11.09 12.42
C PRO A 68 -5.66 -9.99 13.45
N GLY A 69 -6.83 -10.00 14.09
CA GLY A 69 -7.21 -8.99 15.08
C GLY A 69 -6.21 -8.83 16.23
N ARG A 70 -5.50 -9.90 16.62
CA ARG A 70 -4.44 -9.83 17.63
C ARG A 70 -3.24 -8.97 17.17
N TYR A 71 -2.89 -9.06 15.88
CA TYR A 71 -1.87 -8.19 15.29
C TYR A 71 -2.27 -6.72 15.38
N LEU A 72 -3.55 -6.41 15.17
CA LEU A 72 -4.05 -5.04 15.22
C LEU A 72 -4.00 -4.44 16.62
N VAL A 73 -4.22 -5.26 17.64
CA VAL A 73 -4.23 -4.82 19.04
C VAL A 73 -2.81 -4.75 19.62
N PHE A 74 -1.96 -5.74 19.36
CA PHE A 74 -0.68 -5.88 20.03
C PHE A 74 0.53 -5.63 19.14
N GLY A 75 0.36 -5.64 17.82
CA GLY A 75 1.44 -5.44 16.86
C GLY A 75 2.52 -6.54 16.87
N ASP A 76 2.24 -7.73 17.44
CA ASP A 76 3.23 -8.81 17.48
C ASP A 76 3.45 -9.38 16.07
N PRO A 77 4.65 -9.25 15.47
CA PRO A 77 4.92 -9.75 14.12
C PRO A 77 4.59 -11.23 13.92
N LYS A 78 4.60 -12.05 14.99
CA LYS A 78 4.27 -13.48 14.93
C LYS A 78 2.81 -13.72 14.54
N ASP A 79 1.94 -12.76 14.80
CA ASP A 79 0.51 -12.88 14.48
C ASP A 79 0.29 -12.87 12.97
N LEU A 80 1.20 -12.24 12.22
CA LEU A 80 1.16 -12.25 10.76
C LEU A 80 1.69 -13.53 10.12
N ASN A 81 2.29 -14.46 10.87
CA ASN A 81 2.86 -15.67 10.28
C ASN A 81 1.82 -16.47 9.48
N GLY A 82 0.56 -16.48 9.92
CA GLY A 82 -0.53 -17.14 9.19
C GLY A 82 -0.83 -16.44 7.86
N LEU A 83 -0.95 -15.11 7.87
CA LEU A 83 -1.20 -14.31 6.67
C LEU A 83 0.00 -14.36 5.70
N MET A 84 1.22 -14.23 6.23
CA MET A 84 2.46 -14.40 5.47
C MET A 84 2.54 -15.78 4.85
N GLY A 85 2.16 -16.86 5.55
CA GLY A 85 2.15 -18.21 4.97
C GLY A 85 1.08 -18.41 3.89
N LYS A 86 0.06 -17.56 3.83
CA LYS A 86 -0.97 -17.58 2.78
C LYS A 86 -0.53 -16.80 1.53
N GLU A 87 0.07 -15.63 1.71
CA GLU A 87 0.34 -14.69 0.62
C GLU A 87 1.79 -14.69 0.13
N LEU A 88 2.71 -15.22 0.93
CA LEU A 88 4.15 -15.13 0.69
C LEU A 88 4.79 -16.52 0.54
N ALA A 89 5.64 -16.66 -0.46
CA ALA A 89 6.56 -17.78 -0.59
C ALA A 89 7.95 -17.37 -0.08
N GLU A 90 8.48 -18.04 0.95
CA GLU A 90 9.83 -17.76 1.48
C GLU A 90 10.90 -18.15 0.46
N VAL A 91 11.82 -17.22 0.18
CA VAL A 91 12.96 -17.47 -0.73
C VAL A 91 14.20 -17.75 0.11
N GLU A 92 14.74 -18.96 0.01
CA GLU A 92 16.11 -19.22 0.44
C GLU A 92 17.06 -18.59 -0.57
N MET A 93 17.96 -17.70 -0.12
CA MET A 93 19.05 -17.18 -0.96
C MET A 93 20.03 -18.33 -1.23
N VAL A 94 19.72 -19.15 -2.23
CA VAL A 94 20.62 -20.20 -2.72
C VAL A 94 21.85 -19.51 -3.35
N PRO A 95 23.08 -19.76 -2.88
CA PRO A 95 24.27 -19.35 -3.62
C PRO A 95 24.24 -20.10 -4.96
N ALA A 96 24.26 -19.35 -6.06
CA ALA A 96 23.93 -19.81 -7.40
C ALA A 96 24.60 -21.14 -7.78
N GLU A 97 23.82 -22.21 -7.82
CA GLU A 97 24.01 -23.37 -8.70
C GLU A 97 22.63 -23.68 -9.29
N GLU A 98 22.52 -23.42 -10.60
CA GLU A 98 21.39 -23.60 -11.53
C GLU A 98 20.00 -23.17 -11.04
N PRO A 99 19.47 -22.02 -11.50
CA PRO A 99 18.09 -21.68 -11.24
C PRO A 99 17.20 -22.69 -11.98
N ALA A 100 16.45 -23.49 -11.23
CA ALA A 100 15.22 -24.11 -11.72
C ALA A 100 14.40 -23.06 -12.48
N PRO A 101 13.70 -23.42 -13.57
CA PRO A 101 13.13 -22.44 -14.50
C PRO A 101 12.18 -21.48 -13.77
N LYS A 102 12.65 -20.25 -13.51
CA LYS A 102 11.85 -19.18 -12.92
C LYS A 102 10.88 -18.72 -14.00
N LYS A 103 9.60 -18.77 -13.70
CA LYS A 103 8.57 -18.50 -14.70
C LYS A 103 7.64 -17.39 -14.25
N TYR A 104 8.12 -16.15 -14.04
CA TYR A 104 7.24 -15.13 -13.45
C TYR A 104 7.43 -13.73 -14.01
N LYS A 105 6.49 -13.35 -14.89
CA LYS A 105 6.29 -11.98 -15.40
C LYS A 105 5.51 -11.07 -14.44
N ASP A 106 4.90 -11.67 -13.41
CA ASP A 106 3.92 -11.01 -12.53
C ASP A 106 4.20 -11.28 -11.04
N GLU A 107 5.44 -11.48 -10.61
CA GLU A 107 5.77 -11.71 -9.19
C GLU A 107 6.70 -10.63 -8.64
N TYR A 108 6.59 -10.34 -7.34
CA TYR A 108 7.39 -9.32 -6.68
C TYR A 108 8.19 -9.92 -5.53
N ILE A 109 9.43 -9.44 -5.37
CA ILE A 109 10.21 -9.67 -4.15
C ILE A 109 9.83 -8.63 -3.10
N ILE A 110 9.42 -9.11 -1.93
CA ILE A 110 9.11 -8.30 -0.75
C ILE A 110 9.99 -8.70 0.44
N PRO A 111 10.65 -7.75 1.13
CA PRO A 111 11.23 -8.06 2.43
C PRO A 111 10.11 -8.25 3.45
N GLY A 112 10.27 -9.18 4.40
CA GLY A 112 9.25 -9.38 5.46
C GLY A 112 8.97 -8.14 6.32
N SER A 113 9.87 -7.16 6.36
CA SER A 113 9.59 -5.84 6.95
C SER A 113 8.70 -4.96 6.07
N GLY A 114 8.82 -5.06 4.75
CA GLY A 114 7.97 -4.34 3.78
C GLY A 114 6.53 -4.82 3.85
N PHE A 115 6.31 -6.14 3.90
CA PHE A 115 4.96 -6.70 4.06
C PHE A 115 4.28 -6.25 5.36
N ARG A 116 5.04 -6.24 6.47
CA ARG A 116 4.53 -5.73 7.75
C ARG A 116 4.19 -4.24 7.72
N LEU A 117 4.94 -3.47 6.94
CA LEU A 117 4.68 -2.05 6.74
C LEU A 117 3.39 -1.84 5.93
N LEU A 118 3.21 -2.57 4.82
CA LEU A 118 1.99 -2.59 4.02
C LEU A 118 0.74 -2.87 4.88
N VAL A 119 0.74 -3.97 5.64
CA VAL A 119 -0.39 -4.31 6.54
C VAL A 119 -0.62 -3.23 7.60
N GLY A 120 0.47 -2.63 8.12
CA GLY A 120 0.39 -1.55 9.11
C GLY A 120 -0.18 -0.25 8.54
N ASP A 121 0.23 0.13 7.34
CA ASP A 121 -0.23 1.34 6.65
C ASP A 121 -1.73 1.24 6.33
N ILE A 122 -2.16 0.10 5.77
CA ILE A 122 -3.58 -0.24 5.54
C ILE A 122 -4.40 -0.15 6.84
N HIS A 123 -3.96 -0.80 7.91
CA HIS A 123 -4.66 -0.76 9.19
C HIS A 123 -4.77 0.67 9.73
N ASN A 124 -3.71 1.46 9.65
CA ASN A 124 -3.71 2.84 10.11
C ASN A 124 -4.74 3.70 9.34
N LEU A 125 -4.85 3.54 8.01
CA LEU A 125 -5.84 4.25 7.20
C LEU A 125 -7.27 3.95 7.65
N ILE A 126 -7.57 2.68 7.93
CA ILE A 126 -8.89 2.23 8.40
C ILE A 126 -9.22 2.79 9.79
N VAL A 127 -8.25 2.78 10.70
CA VAL A 127 -8.44 3.34 12.04
C VAL A 127 -8.70 4.85 11.97
N LEU A 128 -7.96 5.58 11.14
CA LEU A 128 -8.17 7.01 10.93
C LEU A 128 -9.56 7.28 10.34
N TYR A 129 -9.97 6.45 9.38
CA TYR A 129 -11.27 6.48 8.76
C TYR A 129 -12.40 6.30 9.79
N TYR A 130 -12.39 5.21 10.54
CA TYR A 130 -13.41 4.94 11.56
C TYR A 130 -13.43 5.98 12.67
N SER A 131 -12.26 6.52 13.05
CA SER A 131 -12.20 7.61 14.02
C SER A 131 -12.91 8.87 13.51
N LEU A 132 -12.81 9.17 12.21
CA LEU A 132 -13.47 10.32 11.61
C LEU A 132 -14.98 10.06 11.46
N ALA A 133 -15.36 8.92 10.90
CA ALA A 133 -16.76 8.53 10.70
C ALA A 133 -17.54 8.49 12.03
N ARG A 134 -16.95 7.94 13.08
CA ARG A 134 -17.57 7.93 14.42
C ARG A 134 -17.84 9.34 14.94
N ARG A 135 -16.87 10.25 14.82
CA ARG A 135 -17.03 11.63 15.32
C ARG A 135 -18.09 12.39 14.53
N LEU A 136 -18.17 12.16 13.22
CA LEU A 136 -19.25 12.70 12.40
C LEU A 136 -20.60 12.21 12.93
N SER A 137 -20.70 10.94 13.31
CA SER A 137 -21.97 10.35 13.78
C SER A 137 -22.41 10.85 15.17
N GLU A 138 -21.47 11.33 15.98
CA GLU A 138 -21.72 11.87 17.32
C GLU A 138 -21.98 13.40 17.29
N ALA A 139 -21.90 14.05 16.12
CA ALA A 139 -22.02 15.50 16.01
C ALA A 139 -23.48 15.95 15.81
N GLU A 140 -24.08 16.51 16.85
CA GLU A 140 -25.47 17.00 16.83
C GLU A 140 -25.57 18.53 17.00
N THR A 141 -24.55 19.17 17.57
CA THR A 141 -24.61 20.61 17.91
C THR A 141 -23.65 21.45 17.09
N GLU A 142 -23.92 22.75 16.95
CA GLU A 142 -23.03 23.71 16.28
C GLU A 142 -21.60 23.73 16.88
N LYS A 143 -21.50 23.51 18.21
CA LYS A 143 -20.21 23.35 18.90
C LYS A 143 -19.46 22.11 18.44
N ASP A 144 -20.15 21.03 18.12
CA ASP A 144 -19.56 19.82 17.60
C ASP A 144 -19.11 20.00 16.15
N PHE A 145 -19.83 20.79 15.35
CA PHE A 145 -19.41 21.15 13.99
C PHE A 145 -18.10 21.95 14.00
N LEU A 146 -17.97 22.91 14.93
CA LEU A 146 -16.70 23.63 15.14
C LEU A 146 -15.55 22.69 15.57
N ARG A 147 -15.84 21.69 16.40
CA ARG A 147 -14.86 20.66 16.80
C ARG A 147 -14.47 19.77 15.62
N LEU A 148 -15.42 19.38 14.77
CA LEU A 148 -15.18 18.62 13.55
C LEU A 148 -14.24 19.39 12.62
N LYS A 149 -14.53 20.67 12.37
CA LYS A 149 -13.68 21.54 11.52
C LYS A 149 -12.26 21.66 12.05
N LYS A 150 -12.10 21.92 13.36
CA LYS A 150 -10.76 21.96 14.00
C LYS A 150 -10.03 20.62 13.89
N ARG A 151 -10.77 19.50 13.97
CA ARG A 151 -10.19 18.16 13.89
C ARG A 151 -9.88 17.75 12.46
N ALA A 152 -10.68 18.12 11.48
CA ALA A 152 -10.36 17.98 10.05
C ALA A 152 -9.02 18.66 9.73
N GLY A 153 -8.75 19.84 10.28
CA GLY A 153 -7.42 20.46 10.20
C GLY A 153 -6.29 19.69 10.88
N ASN A 154 -6.58 18.80 11.84
CA ASN A 154 -5.57 17.85 12.36
C ASN A 154 -5.40 16.63 11.45
N TYR A 155 -6.45 16.17 10.78
CA TYR A 155 -6.33 15.14 9.75
C TYR A 155 -5.45 15.60 8.60
N GLU A 156 -5.56 16.87 8.20
CA GLU A 156 -4.65 17.46 7.20
C GLU A 156 -3.17 17.35 7.65
N LYS A 157 -2.89 17.51 8.95
CA LYS A 157 -1.53 17.33 9.49
C LYS A 157 -1.07 15.87 9.47
N GLU A 158 -1.95 14.94 9.81
CA GLU A 158 -1.65 13.51 9.69
C GLU A 158 -1.43 13.15 8.21
N MET A 159 -2.19 13.74 7.30
CA MET A 159 -2.05 13.53 5.87
C MET A 159 -0.69 14.00 5.36
N LYS A 160 -0.25 15.19 5.80
CA LYS A 160 1.11 15.69 5.52
C LYS A 160 2.20 14.81 6.13
N ARG A 161 1.93 14.08 7.22
CA ARG A 161 2.88 13.07 7.74
C ARG A 161 2.94 11.86 6.83
N ILE A 162 1.80 11.38 6.33
CA ILE A 162 1.73 10.27 5.37
C ILE A 162 2.45 10.64 4.06
N TYR A 163 2.23 11.83 3.50
CA TYR A 163 2.96 12.28 2.31
C TYR A 163 4.47 12.32 2.50
N ARG A 164 4.94 12.90 3.61
CA ARG A 164 6.38 12.91 3.92
C ARG A 164 6.94 11.50 4.10
N SER A 165 6.17 10.57 4.66
CA SER A 165 6.59 9.19 4.85
C SER A 165 6.62 8.39 3.53
N LEU A 166 5.88 8.85 2.52
CA LEU A 166 5.86 8.34 1.14
C LEU A 166 6.85 9.07 0.22
N GLY A 167 7.52 10.13 0.70
CA GLY A 167 8.42 10.96 -0.12
C GLY A 167 7.71 11.92 -1.08
N LEU A 168 6.41 12.17 -0.87
CA LEU A 168 5.60 13.08 -1.66
C LEU A 168 5.73 14.54 -1.17
N PRO A 169 5.64 15.53 -2.10
CA PRO A 169 5.51 16.94 -1.74
C PRO A 169 4.30 17.19 -0.83
N GLU A 170 4.39 18.17 0.09
CA GLU A 170 3.29 18.48 1.02
C GLU A 170 2.04 19.05 0.32
N ASP A 171 2.23 19.66 -0.84
CA ASP A 171 1.19 20.22 -1.72
C ASP A 171 0.77 19.25 -2.83
N SER A 172 1.29 18.02 -2.82
CA SER A 172 0.87 16.98 -3.74
C SER A 172 -0.62 16.73 -3.58
N SER A 173 -1.36 16.72 -4.69
CA SER A 173 -2.72 16.20 -4.72
C SER A 173 -2.78 14.68 -4.57
N ALA A 174 -1.61 14.01 -4.59
CA ALA A 174 -1.43 12.56 -4.61
C ALA A 174 -2.34 11.90 -5.65
N ALA A 175 -2.11 12.21 -6.92
CA ALA A 175 -2.73 11.50 -8.03
C ALA A 175 -2.51 9.98 -7.87
N HIS A 176 -3.45 9.19 -8.38
CA HIS A 176 -3.51 7.75 -8.13
C HIS A 176 -2.19 7.05 -8.47
N ASP A 177 -1.67 7.29 -9.67
CA ASP A 177 -0.40 6.78 -10.19
C ASP A 177 0.80 7.18 -9.32
N VAL A 178 0.86 8.45 -8.92
CA VAL A 178 1.93 8.98 -8.05
C VAL A 178 1.90 8.35 -6.67
N LEU A 179 0.70 8.13 -6.12
CA LEU A 179 0.53 7.50 -4.81
C LEU A 179 0.89 6.01 -4.86
N GLU A 180 0.40 5.30 -5.87
CA GLU A 180 0.72 3.90 -6.16
C GLU A 180 2.24 3.69 -6.22
N GLU A 181 2.94 4.45 -7.07
CA GLU A 181 4.40 4.35 -7.19
C GLU A 181 5.13 4.62 -5.87
N SER A 182 4.64 5.57 -5.07
CA SER A 182 5.28 5.94 -3.81
C SER A 182 5.10 4.87 -2.73
N ILE A 183 3.93 4.24 -2.69
CA ILE A 183 3.64 3.10 -1.80
C ILE A 183 4.53 1.91 -2.17
N ILE A 184 4.64 1.58 -3.47
CA ILE A 184 5.51 0.50 -3.97
C ILE A 184 6.96 0.72 -3.52
N ARG A 185 7.49 1.94 -3.71
CA ARG A 185 8.85 2.29 -3.28
C ARG A 185 9.03 2.17 -1.76
N ARG A 186 8.06 2.64 -0.97
CA ARG A 186 8.10 2.60 0.50
C ARG A 186 8.17 1.18 1.05
N HIS A 187 7.56 0.22 0.39
CA HIS A 187 7.59 -1.19 0.81
C HIS A 187 8.87 -1.93 0.37
N ASN A 188 9.81 -1.25 -0.30
CA ASN A 188 11.05 -1.80 -0.87
C ASN A 188 10.78 -3.00 -1.80
N MET A 189 9.80 -2.83 -2.69
CA MET A 189 9.33 -3.87 -3.61
C MET A 189 10.09 -3.84 -4.93
N VAL A 190 10.41 -5.03 -5.46
CA VAL A 190 11.11 -5.19 -6.73
C VAL A 190 10.34 -6.18 -7.60
N LEU A 191 9.94 -5.76 -8.79
CA LEU A 191 9.38 -6.65 -9.81
C LEU A 191 10.47 -7.63 -10.27
N LEU A 192 10.12 -8.92 -10.37
CA LEU A 192 10.99 -9.86 -11.04
C LEU A 192 10.91 -9.60 -12.55
N GLU A 193 11.90 -8.87 -13.09
CA GLU A 193 12.05 -8.71 -14.54
C GLU A 193 12.47 -10.05 -15.18
N ASP A 194 11.96 -10.32 -16.39
CA ASP A 194 12.52 -11.36 -17.25
C ASP A 194 13.95 -10.90 -17.63
N ASP A 195 14.99 -11.44 -17.00
CA ASP A 195 16.35 -11.33 -17.52
C ASP A 195 16.42 -12.06 -18.87
N ALA A 196 16.08 -11.35 -19.95
CA ALA A 196 16.36 -11.72 -21.32
C ALA A 196 17.09 -10.57 -22.03
N GLU A 197 18.17 -10.07 -21.44
CA GLU A 197 19.34 -9.79 -22.27
C GLU A 197 20.17 -11.06 -22.29
N GLU A 198 19.89 -11.92 -23.29
CA GLU A 198 20.89 -12.87 -23.74
C GLU A 198 22.20 -12.11 -23.92
N PRO A 199 23.35 -12.57 -23.38
CA PRO A 199 24.61 -12.00 -23.82
C PRO A 199 24.60 -12.15 -25.34
N LEU A 200 24.72 -11.04 -26.07
CA LEU A 200 24.97 -11.05 -27.50
C LEU A 200 26.08 -12.07 -27.70
N ALA A 201 25.73 -13.25 -28.23
CA ALA A 201 26.71 -14.23 -28.63
C ALA A 201 27.59 -13.48 -29.62
N GLU A 202 28.81 -13.19 -29.19
CA GLU A 202 29.85 -12.60 -30.01
C GLU A 202 29.98 -13.57 -31.18
N GLY A 203 29.32 -13.22 -32.29
CA GLY A 203 29.29 -14.06 -33.45
C GLY A 203 30.72 -14.27 -33.89
N ASP A 204 31.15 -15.53 -33.86
CA ASP A 204 32.31 -15.99 -34.60
C ASP A 204 32.18 -15.51 -36.04
N LEU A 205 32.82 -14.38 -36.36
CA LEU A 205 33.11 -13.99 -37.72
C LEU A 205 34.29 -14.85 -38.19
N GLU A 206 34.02 -16.15 -38.40
CA GLU A 206 34.81 -16.96 -39.33
C GLU A 206 34.56 -16.41 -40.74
N GLY A 207 35.50 -15.62 -41.22
CA GLY A 207 35.44 -15.00 -42.54
C GLY A 207 36.78 -14.42 -42.98
N ASP A 208 37.89 -15.12 -42.72
CA ASP A 208 39.14 -14.85 -43.42
C ASP A 208 39.02 -15.44 -44.85
N GLU A 209 38.51 -14.63 -45.78
CA GLU A 209 38.70 -14.87 -47.22
C GLU A 209 40.18 -14.72 -47.55
N VAL A 210 40.83 -15.87 -47.68
CA VAL A 210 42.16 -16.04 -48.25
C VAL A 210 42.13 -15.64 -49.72
N TRP A 211 42.67 -14.47 -50.04
CA TRP A 211 43.05 -14.14 -51.42
C TRP A 211 44.33 -14.93 -51.74
N SER A 212 44.20 -15.93 -52.62
CA SER A 212 45.35 -16.58 -53.26
C SER A 212 45.66 -15.86 -54.57
N ASP A 213 46.96 -15.60 -54.76
CA ASP A 213 47.74 -15.00 -55.86
C ASP A 213 47.07 -14.77 -57.24
#